data_AF-A0A352NND9-F1
#
_entry.id   AF-A0A352NND9-F1
#
_cell.length_a   1.000
_cell.length_b   1.000
_cell.length_c   1.000
_cell.angle_alpha   90.00
_cell.angle_beta   90.00
_cell.angle_gamma   90.00
#
_symmetry.space_group_name_H-M   'P 1'
#
loop_
_entity.id
_entity.type
_entity.pdbx_description
1 polymer ?
#
loop_
_entity_poly.entity_id
_entity_poly.type
_entity_poly.pdbx_seq_one_letter_code
_entity_poly.pdbx_strand_id
1 'polypeptide(L)' 'HQEVIFGGLGQTLTIRHDSVTRESFMPGVLLGIRKVMRLERVVYGLDRLLFE' A
#
# COMPACT_ATOMS: atom_id res chain seq x y z
N HIS A 1 11.52 -0.43 -7.81
CA HIS A 1 10.95 -1.55 -8.57
C HIS A 1 10.92 -2.78 -7.67
N GLN A 2 9.80 -3.50 -7.65
CA GLN A 2 9.60 -4.75 -6.92
C GLN A 2 8.54 -5.59 -7.62
N GLU A 3 8.74 -6.91 -7.67
CA GLU A 3 7.84 -7.84 -8.34
C GLU A 3 7.74 -9.14 -7.50
N VAL A 4 6.53 -9.72 -7.43
CA VAL A 4 6.26 -11.04 -6.83
C VAL A 4 5.50 -11.86 -7.85
N ILE A 5 6.00 -13.06 -8.14
CA ILE A 5 5.39 -13.99 -9.08
C ILE A 5 4.95 -15.24 -8.32
N PHE A 6 3.66 -15.55 -8.41
CA PHE A 6 3.08 -16.81 -7.95
C PHE A 6 2.85 -17.71 -9.16
N GLY A 7 3.30 -18.96 -9.10
CA GLY A 7 3.12 -19.95 -10.16
C GLY A 7 2.15 -21.05 -9.76
N GLY A 8 1.35 -21.53 -10.73
CA GLY A 8 0.48 -22.68 -10.62
C GLY A 8 0.40 -23.44 -11.95
N LEU A 9 -0.26 -24.60 -11.98
CA LEU A 9 -0.39 -25.38 -13.22
C LEU A 9 -1.13 -24.56 -14.28
N GLY A 10 -0.47 -24.28 -15.41
CA GLY A 10 -1.05 -23.53 -16.53
C GLY A 10 -1.26 -22.02 -16.29
N GLN A 11 -0.80 -21.46 -15.16
CA GLN A 11 -1.03 -20.04 -14.85
C GLN A 11 0.05 -19.40 -13.97
N THR A 12 0.12 -18.07 -14.03
CA THR A 12 0.92 -17.25 -13.12
C THR A 12 0.13 -16.01 -12.68
N LEU A 13 0.42 -15.51 -11.47
CA LEU A 13 -0.04 -14.22 -10.97
C LEU A 13 1.17 -13.37 -10.65
N THR A 14 1.26 -12.18 -11.24
CA THR A 14 2.36 -11.23 -11.00
C THR A 14 1.82 -9.99 -10.29
N ILE A 15 2.41 -9.63 -9.17
CA ILE A 15 2.18 -8.38 -8.44
C ILE A 15 3.43 -7.52 -8.58
N ARG A 16 3.30 -6.33 -9.17
CA ARG A 16 4.42 -5.44 -9.46
C ARG A 16 4.19 -4.04 -8.90
N HIS A 17 5.22 -3.47 -8.30
CA HIS A 17 5.24 -2.10 -7.78
C HIS A 17 6.48 -1.34 -8.26
N ASP A 18 6.24 -0.20 -8.90
CA ASP A 18 7.26 0.70 -9.42
C ASP A 18 7.13 2.08 -8.79
N SER A 19 8.11 2.45 -7.96
CA SER A 19 8.30 3.83 -7.50
C SER A 19 9.37 4.47 -8.39
N VAL A 20 8.93 5.38 -9.27
CA VAL A 20 9.80 6.13 -10.20
C VAL A 20 10.40 7.35 -9.49
N THR A 21 9.61 7.98 -8.62
CA THR A 21 10.01 9.14 -7.83
C THR A 21 9.39 9.09 -6.43
N ARG A 22 9.88 9.92 -5.50
CA ARG A 22 9.43 9.91 -4.09
C ARG A 22 8.01 10.43 -3.92
N GLU A 23 7.49 11.17 -4.89
CA GLU A 23 6.11 11.64 -4.92
C GLU A 23 5.12 10.47 -4.88
N SER A 24 5.53 9.26 -5.29
CA SER A 24 4.72 8.05 -5.21
C SER A 24 4.25 7.69 -3.79
N PHE A 25 4.91 8.21 -2.75
CA PHE A 25 4.52 7.97 -1.34
C PHE A 25 3.47 8.97 -0.83
N MET A 26 3.34 10.14 -1.46
CA MET A 26 2.47 11.22 -1.00
C MET A 26 0.98 10.85 -0.93
N PRO A 27 0.41 10.02 -1.84
CA PRO A 27 -0.96 9.54 -1.70
C PRO A 27 -1.21 8.82 -0.36
N GLY A 28 -0.25 8.01 0.10
CA GLY A 28 -0.33 7.32 1.40
C GLY A 28 -0.26 8.27 2.59
N VAL A 29 0.61 9.29 2.51
CA VAL A 29 0.70 10.34 3.54
C VAL A 29 -0.62 11.12 3.64
N LEU A 30 -1.18 11.52 2.50
CA LEU A 30 -2.46 12.25 2.44
C LEU A 30 -3.63 11.41 2.97
N LEU A 31 -3.63 10.09 2.72
CA LEU A 31 -4.61 9.18 3.32
C LEU A 31 -4.51 9.21 4.85
N GLY A 32 -3.29 9.12 5.40
CA GLY A 32 -3.02 9.23 6.83
C GLY A 32 -3.54 10.54 7.42
N ILE A 33 -3.19 11.68 6.81
CA ILE A 33 -3.62 13.00 7.24
C ILE A 33 -5.15 13.12 7.25
N ARG A 34 -5.84 12.58 6.23
CA ARG A 34 -7.31 12.64 6.17
C ARG A 34 -8.00 11.76 7.21
N LYS A 35 -7.41 10.62 7.60
CA LYS A 35 -8.00 9.69 8.58
C LYS A 35 -7.63 10.00 10.03
N VAL A 36 -6.45 10.58 10.30
CA VAL A 36 -5.89 10.69 11.67
C VAL A 36 -6.79 11.42 12.66
N MET A 37 -7.55 12.43 12.22
CA MET A 37 -8.45 13.21 13.09
C MET A 37 -9.60 12.39 13.70
N ARG A 38 -9.86 11.20 13.18
CA ARG A 38 -10.94 10.29 13.65
C ARG A 38 -10.40 9.06 14.37
N LEU A 39 -9.08 8.95 14.55
CA LEU A 39 -8.46 7.79 15.19
C LEU A 39 -8.42 8.00 16.70
N GLU A 40 -9.00 7.06 17.44
CA GLU A 40 -8.98 7.04 18.92
C GLU A 40 -7.85 6.19 19.50
N ARG A 41 -7.04 5.58 18.63
CA ARG A 41 -5.93 4.71 18.98
C ARG A 41 -4.74 4.94 18.07
N VAL A 42 -3.57 4.48 18.52
CA VAL A 42 -2.38 4.42 17.66
C VAL A 42 -2.59 3.35 16.58
N VAL A 43 -2.31 3.71 15.33
CA VAL A 43 -2.35 2.80 14.18
C VAL A 43 -0.94 2.68 13.60
N TYR A 44 -0.49 1.44 13.44
CA TYR A 44 0.79 1.11 12.80
C TYR A 44 0.53 0.34 11.50
N GLY A 45 1.14 0.80 10.42
CA GLY A 45 0.91 0.27 9.07
C GLY A 45 -0.18 1.02 8.30
N LEU A 46 0.10 1.31 7.02
CA LEU A 46 -0.84 2.02 6.14
C LEU A 46 -1.98 1.09 5.66
N ASP A 47 -1.74 -0.22 5.64
CA ASP A 47 -2.73 -1.26 5.32
C ASP A 47 -3.97 -1.18 6.22
N ARG A 48 -3.78 -0.88 7.50
CA ARG A 48 -4.87 -0.66 8.45
C ARG A 48 -5.75 0.52 8.07
N LEU A 49 -5.18 1.54 7.42
CA LEU A 49 -5.93 2.69 6.93
C LEU A 49 -6.53 2.47 5.54
N LEU A 50 -6.08 1.46 4.79
CA LEU A 50 -6.58 1.14 3.44
C LEU A 50 -7.81 0.23 3.47
N PHE A 51 -7.91 -0.68 4.44
CA PHE A 51 -8.94 -1.72 4.50
C PHE A 51 -9.87 -1.64 5.73
N GLU A 52 -9.75 -0.57 6.52
CA GLU A 52 -10.76 -0.15 7.52
C GLU A 52 -11.89 0.65 6.89
#